data_AF-A0AAY4CYT2-F1
#
_entry.id   AF-A0AAY4CYT2-F1
#
_cell.length_a   1.000
_cell.length_b   1.000
_cell.length_c   1.000
_cell.angle_alpha   90.00
_cell.angle_beta   90.00
_cell.angle_gamma   90.00
#
_symmetry.space_group_name_H-M   'P 1'
#
loop_
_entity.id
_entity.type
_entity.pdbx_description
1 polymer ?
#
loop_
_entity_poly.entity_id
_entity_poly.type
_entity_poly.pdbx_seq_one_letter_code
_entity_poly.pdbx_strand_id
1 'polypeptide(L)'
;MDRVSFRSDTVLSDVHLLLPNTCHLMSCLNGVGQPVFVSKFRILRGGNGGDCAADLGSLGEEGENGDTAINPQTPLDEDGDLDVVRRPRDPIKDRVGVYPVILSQAEVASDQDEEDEEKQQEVIRIGEHLSFIVWRGAFLLADFILSQPTMFKGATVLELGAGTGLTSIVMATVAKMVYCTDIGEDLLNMCQRNVALNKHLTEPTGGDIKVRQLDWMADDLCTDSESDFSWTEEDVAELHDKTSFLLAADVCYDDDLTDAFFRTVYRITSHLCKPSTVYLSIEKRLNFTLRHMDVSCEAYDHFRHCLAELQGMADGKMKYTIKQLENFFPQFLQYERVDQLELWKITSSPLQTSAEEV
;
A
#
# COMPACT_ATOMS: atom_id res chain seq x y z
N MET A 1 -6.94 41.28 -13.07
CA MET A 1 -6.46 39.97 -13.57
C MET A 1 -5.81 39.29 -12.39
N ASP A 2 -6.63 38.63 -11.59
CA ASP A 2 -6.16 37.88 -10.44
C ASP A 2 -5.45 36.64 -10.97
N ARG A 3 -4.15 36.51 -10.65
CA ARG A 3 -3.39 35.29 -10.94
C ARG A 3 -4.06 34.15 -10.16
N VAL A 4 -4.82 33.33 -10.87
CA VAL A 4 -5.20 31.99 -10.40
C VAL A 4 -3.89 31.24 -10.20
N SER A 5 -3.43 31.15 -8.96
CA SER A 5 -2.36 30.24 -8.58
C SER A 5 -3.02 28.88 -8.41
N PHE A 6 -2.88 28.02 -9.43
CA PHE A 6 -3.17 26.61 -9.26
C PHE A 6 -2.16 26.08 -8.24
N ARG A 7 -2.66 25.61 -7.09
CA ARG A 7 -1.84 25.02 -6.02
C ARG A 7 -1.47 23.55 -6.30
N SER A 8 -1.97 22.96 -7.39
CA SER A 8 -1.63 21.61 -7.82
C SER A 8 -1.18 21.60 -9.28
N ASP A 9 0.09 21.28 -9.52
CA ASP A 9 0.71 21.15 -10.85
C ASP A 9 0.47 19.76 -11.49
N THR A 10 -0.28 18.88 -10.82
CA THR A 10 -0.54 17.48 -11.19
C THR A 10 -1.96 17.27 -11.68
N VAL A 11 -2.12 16.65 -12.86
CA VAL A 11 -3.39 16.08 -13.31
C VAL A 11 -3.44 14.63 -12.82
N LEU A 12 -4.10 14.39 -11.68
CA LEU A 12 -4.32 13.04 -11.16
C LEU A 12 -5.37 12.33 -12.04
N SER A 13 -4.96 11.28 -12.74
CA SER A 13 -5.90 10.27 -13.22
C SER A 13 -6.10 9.25 -12.10
N ASP A 14 -7.02 9.55 -11.19
CA ASP A 14 -7.44 8.66 -10.12
C ASP A 14 -8.22 7.46 -10.72
N VAL A 15 -7.51 6.45 -11.23
CA VAL A 15 -8.11 5.13 -11.50
C VAL A 15 -7.86 4.26 -10.27
N HIS A 16 -8.71 4.44 -9.26
CA HIS A 16 -8.72 3.60 -8.07
C HIS A 16 -9.54 2.34 -8.33
N LEU A 17 -9.09 1.24 -7.72
CA LEU A 17 -9.64 -0.13 -7.85
C LEU A 17 -11.13 -0.20 -7.49
N LEU A 18 -12.00 0.08 -8.46
CA LEU A 18 -13.30 -0.58 -8.56
C LEU A 18 -13.09 -1.77 -9.49
N LEU A 19 -12.89 -2.96 -8.91
CA LEU A 19 -12.96 -4.19 -9.68
C LEU A 19 -14.36 -4.25 -10.32
N PRO A 20 -14.49 -4.28 -11.65
CA PRO A 20 -15.78 -4.47 -12.27
C PRO A 20 -16.34 -5.81 -11.79
N ASN A 21 -17.55 -5.79 -11.20
CA ASN A 21 -18.33 -6.96 -10.73
C ASN A 21 -18.14 -7.45 -9.28
N THR A 22 -17.56 -6.67 -8.36
CA THR A 22 -17.67 -6.98 -6.93
C THR A 22 -19.02 -6.55 -6.34
N CYS A 23 -19.78 -7.49 -5.77
CA CYS A 23 -20.97 -7.16 -4.97
C CYS A 23 -20.53 -6.57 -3.63
N HIS A 24 -20.59 -5.26 -3.48
CA HIS A 24 -20.36 -4.59 -2.19
C HIS A 24 -21.65 -4.68 -1.36
N LEU A 25 -21.63 -5.48 -0.28
CA LEU A 25 -22.77 -5.57 0.63
C LEU A 25 -22.79 -4.30 1.49
N MET A 26 -23.78 -3.43 1.29
CA MET A 26 -24.01 -2.25 2.14
C MET A 26 -24.33 -2.72 3.56
N SER A 27 -23.47 -2.38 4.53
CA SER A 27 -23.62 -2.86 5.91
C SER A 27 -24.41 -1.90 6.79
N CYS A 28 -24.25 -0.58 6.60
CA CYS A 28 -24.98 0.45 7.33
C CYS A 28 -24.93 1.81 6.61
N LEU A 29 -25.61 2.80 7.17
CA LEU A 29 -25.45 4.21 6.80
C LEU A 29 -24.61 4.93 7.87
N ASN A 30 -23.72 5.83 7.48
CA ASN A 30 -22.97 6.69 8.40
C ASN A 30 -23.87 7.77 9.02
N GLY A 31 -23.31 8.59 9.93
CA GLY A 31 -24.05 9.65 10.64
C GLY A 31 -24.64 10.75 9.75
N VAL A 32 -24.27 10.79 8.46
CA VAL A 32 -24.82 11.71 7.44
C VAL A 32 -25.65 10.98 6.37
N GLY A 33 -25.99 9.71 6.60
CA GLY A 33 -26.90 8.93 5.74
C GLY A 33 -26.26 8.32 4.49
N GLN A 34 -24.93 8.21 4.41
CA GLN A 34 -24.23 7.61 3.27
C GLN A 34 -23.93 6.12 3.52
N PRO A 35 -23.98 5.26 2.49
CA PRO A 35 -23.70 3.83 2.61
C PRO A 35 -22.24 3.56 3.00
N VAL A 36 -22.08 2.63 3.94
CA VAL A 36 -20.81 2.08 4.42
C VAL A 36 -20.71 0.64 3.92
N PHE A 37 -19.55 0.27 3.38
CA PHE A 37 -19.28 -1.07 2.85
C PHE A 37 -18.23 -1.79 3.70
N VAL A 38 -18.12 -3.11 3.52
CA VAL A 38 -17.06 -3.92 4.14
C VAL A 38 -16.31 -4.65 3.04
N SER A 39 -15.02 -4.37 2.89
CA SER A 39 -14.14 -5.15 2.02
C SER A 39 -13.69 -6.41 2.77
N LYS A 40 -13.68 -7.55 2.06
CA LYS A 40 -13.20 -8.83 2.58
C LYS A 40 -12.01 -9.28 1.73
N PHE A 41 -10.87 -9.54 2.35
CA PHE A 41 -9.69 -10.08 1.69
C PHE A 41 -9.45 -11.49 2.22
N ARG A 42 -9.32 -12.46 1.31
CA ARG A 42 -9.00 -13.85 1.68
C ARG A 42 -7.50 -14.06 1.58
N ILE A 43 -6.89 -14.58 2.65
CA ILE A 43 -5.51 -15.05 2.65
C ILE A 43 -5.47 -16.40 1.93
N LEU A 44 -4.63 -16.52 0.91
CA LEU A 44 -4.48 -17.72 0.10
C LEU A 44 -3.32 -18.58 0.64
N ARG A 45 -3.55 -19.42 1.66
CA ARG A 45 -2.52 -20.37 2.13
C ARG A 45 -2.51 -21.66 1.28
N GLY A 46 -1.83 -21.59 0.14
CA GLY A 46 -1.23 -22.71 -0.60
C GLY A 46 -2.10 -23.92 -0.98
N GLY A 47 -2.42 -24.03 -2.28
CA GLY A 47 -2.54 -25.30 -2.98
C GLY A 47 -1.52 -25.35 -4.12
N ASN A 48 -0.48 -26.18 -3.95
CA ASN A 48 0.54 -26.66 -4.91
C ASN A 48 1.21 -25.66 -5.89
N GLY A 49 2.54 -25.64 -5.88
CA GLY A 49 3.34 -25.11 -6.97
C GLY A 49 3.18 -25.94 -8.26
N GLY A 50 3.06 -25.23 -9.39
CA GLY A 50 3.03 -25.71 -10.76
C GLY A 50 2.22 -24.72 -11.60
N ASP A 51 2.66 -24.12 -12.70
CA ASP A 51 3.90 -24.20 -13.45
C ASP A 51 4.08 -22.84 -14.13
N CYS A 52 5.27 -22.26 -13.99
CA CYS A 52 5.77 -21.31 -14.98
C CYS A 52 6.27 -22.15 -16.16
N ALA A 53 5.48 -22.30 -17.22
CA ALA A 53 5.98 -22.88 -18.47
C ALA A 53 5.29 -22.24 -19.67
N ALA A 54 6.13 -21.72 -20.56
CA ALA A 54 5.81 -21.15 -21.85
C ALA A 54 4.99 -22.11 -22.73
N ASP A 55 4.07 -21.55 -23.51
CA ASP A 55 3.61 -22.20 -24.75
C ASP A 55 3.92 -21.29 -25.93
N LEU A 56 5.07 -21.57 -26.56
CA LEU A 56 5.47 -21.07 -27.86
C LEU A 56 4.84 -21.99 -28.92
N GLY A 57 3.70 -21.58 -29.46
CA GLY A 57 3.04 -22.23 -30.59
C GLY A 57 3.31 -21.49 -31.90
N SER A 58 4.22 -22.05 -32.71
CA SER A 58 4.54 -21.68 -34.09
C SER A 58 3.34 -21.77 -35.04
N LEU A 59 3.34 -20.97 -36.12
CA LEU A 59 2.76 -21.11 -37.49
C LEU A 59 2.53 -19.68 -38.03
N GLY A 60 2.90 -19.23 -39.22
CA GLY A 60 3.40 -19.78 -40.47
C GLY A 60 3.33 -18.63 -41.51
N GLU A 61 4.14 -18.70 -42.56
CA GLU A 61 4.39 -17.66 -43.57
C GLU A 61 3.16 -17.30 -44.46
N GLU A 62 3.20 -16.10 -45.05
CA GLU A 62 2.62 -15.58 -46.32
C GLU A 62 2.20 -14.10 -46.10
N GLY A 63 2.48 -13.07 -46.90
CA GLY A 63 2.97 -12.93 -48.27
C GLY A 63 2.36 -11.62 -48.84
N GLU A 64 3.20 -10.60 -48.98
CA GLU A 64 3.18 -9.40 -49.87
C GLU A 64 1.90 -8.63 -50.32
N ASN A 65 2.09 -7.29 -50.35
CA ASN A 65 1.64 -6.26 -51.31
C ASN A 65 0.42 -5.37 -51.01
N GLY A 66 0.65 -4.04 -51.05
CA GLY A 66 -0.25 -3.08 -51.70
C GLY A 66 -0.45 -1.72 -51.04
N ASP A 67 0.27 -0.71 -51.53
CA ASP A 67 0.13 0.74 -51.31
C ASP A 67 -1.31 1.30 -51.23
N THR A 68 -1.55 2.34 -50.40
CA THR A 68 -1.94 3.69 -50.92
C THR A 68 -1.99 4.80 -49.85
N ALA A 69 -1.16 5.82 -50.09
CA ALA A 69 -1.40 7.26 -50.05
C ALA A 69 -2.14 7.95 -48.87
N ILE A 70 -1.40 8.90 -48.26
CA ILE A 70 -1.83 9.97 -47.37
C ILE A 70 -2.51 11.09 -48.18
N ASN A 71 -3.67 11.60 -47.72
CA ASN A 71 -3.97 13.05 -47.75
C ASN A 71 -5.02 13.44 -46.68
N PRO A 72 -4.86 14.56 -45.92
CA PRO A 72 -5.63 14.83 -44.72
C PRO A 72 -6.65 15.98 -44.92
N GLN A 73 -7.92 15.72 -44.64
CA GLN A 73 -8.87 16.75 -44.22
C GLN A 73 -9.83 16.12 -43.19
N THR A 74 -9.64 16.47 -41.92
CA THR A 74 -10.51 16.02 -40.83
C THR A 74 -11.79 16.86 -40.87
N PRO A 75 -12.99 16.26 -40.95
CA PRO A 75 -14.24 17.03 -40.94
C PRO A 75 -14.44 17.64 -39.54
N LEU A 76 -14.88 18.90 -39.51
CA LEU A 76 -15.28 19.62 -38.30
C LEU A 76 -16.80 19.85 -38.37
N ASP A 77 -17.48 19.83 -37.23
CA ASP A 77 -18.90 20.17 -37.11
C ASP A 77 -19.14 21.69 -37.03
N GLU A 78 -20.41 22.11 -36.87
CA GLU A 78 -20.83 23.52 -36.94
C GLU A 78 -20.31 24.39 -35.79
N ASP A 79 -19.87 23.80 -34.68
CA ASP A 79 -19.21 24.48 -33.55
C ASP A 79 -17.67 24.36 -33.57
N GLY A 80 -17.11 23.65 -34.56
CA GLY A 80 -15.68 23.59 -34.82
C GLY A 80 -14.94 22.48 -34.08
N ASP A 81 -15.69 21.50 -33.55
CA ASP A 81 -15.17 20.27 -32.98
C ASP A 81 -14.96 19.20 -34.07
N LEU A 82 -14.17 18.16 -33.76
CA LEU A 82 -13.86 17.09 -34.70
C LEU A 82 -15.05 16.14 -34.87
N ASP A 83 -15.61 16.07 -36.09
CA ASP A 83 -16.72 15.19 -36.42
C ASP A 83 -16.23 13.75 -36.63
N VAL A 84 -16.21 12.96 -35.55
CA VAL A 84 -15.76 11.56 -35.57
C VAL A 84 -16.92 10.64 -35.97
N VAL A 85 -17.08 10.41 -37.28
CA VAL A 85 -18.06 9.44 -37.78
C VAL A 85 -17.72 8.03 -37.25
N ARG A 86 -18.60 7.45 -36.44
CA ARG A 86 -18.45 6.06 -36.00
C ARG A 86 -18.41 5.13 -37.22
N ARG A 87 -17.28 4.44 -37.40
CA ARG A 87 -17.10 3.44 -38.47
C ARG A 87 -18.24 2.41 -38.43
N PRO A 88 -18.91 2.11 -39.57
CA PRO A 88 -19.84 1.00 -39.63
C PRO A 88 -19.13 -0.30 -39.25
N ARG A 89 -19.79 -1.13 -38.42
CA ARG A 89 -19.30 -2.45 -38.05
C ARG A 89 -19.53 -3.41 -39.22
N ASP A 90 -18.58 -3.51 -40.14
CA ASP A 90 -18.46 -4.69 -40.99
C ASP A 90 -17.74 -5.81 -40.23
N PRO A 91 -18.24 -7.05 -40.27
CA PRO A 91 -17.66 -8.16 -39.52
C PRO A 91 -16.41 -8.68 -40.24
N ILE A 92 -15.27 -8.04 -39.97
CA ILE A 92 -13.96 -8.54 -40.39
C ILE A 92 -13.56 -9.69 -39.44
N LYS A 93 -13.54 -10.91 -39.97
CA LYS A 93 -12.87 -12.08 -39.39
C LYS A 93 -11.36 -11.83 -39.39
N ASP A 94 -10.68 -12.26 -38.32
CA ASP A 94 -9.22 -12.22 -38.11
C ASP A 94 -8.61 -10.88 -37.65
N ARG A 95 -9.15 -10.34 -36.56
CA ARG A 95 -8.30 -9.67 -35.57
C ARG A 95 -8.04 -10.67 -34.45
N VAL A 96 -6.77 -10.92 -34.13
CA VAL A 96 -6.40 -11.52 -32.84
C VAL A 96 -6.84 -10.52 -31.78
N GLY A 97 -8.03 -10.76 -31.23
CA GLY A 97 -8.50 -10.04 -30.07
C GLY A 97 -7.54 -10.34 -28.94
N VAL A 98 -6.80 -9.33 -28.48
CA VAL A 98 -6.33 -9.35 -27.10
C VAL A 98 -7.58 -9.14 -26.26
N TYR A 99 -8.24 -10.24 -25.94
CA TYR A 99 -9.26 -10.25 -24.92
C TYR A 99 -8.53 -10.04 -23.59
N PRO A 100 -8.92 -9.07 -22.74
CA PRO A 100 -8.52 -9.15 -21.35
C PRO A 100 -8.97 -10.53 -20.87
N VAL A 101 -8.03 -11.33 -20.40
CA VAL A 101 -8.32 -12.62 -19.78
C VAL A 101 -9.09 -12.27 -18.51
N ILE A 102 -10.42 -12.34 -18.59
CA ILE A 102 -11.29 -12.30 -17.42
C ILE A 102 -11.07 -13.64 -16.73
N LEU A 103 -10.11 -13.65 -15.81
CA LEU A 103 -9.89 -14.78 -14.92
C LEU A 103 -11.22 -15.05 -14.19
N SER A 104 -11.65 -16.29 -14.27
CA SER A 104 -12.95 -16.78 -13.86
C SER A 104 -13.33 -16.38 -12.44
N GLN A 105 -14.62 -16.03 -12.28
CA GLN A 105 -15.34 -15.97 -11.01
C GLN A 105 -14.93 -17.13 -10.09
N ALA A 106 -14.49 -16.83 -8.87
CA ALA A 106 -14.75 -17.74 -7.77
C ALA A 106 -16.28 -17.84 -7.64
N GLU A 107 -16.81 -19.06 -7.67
CA GLU A 107 -18.23 -19.32 -7.47
C GLU A 107 -18.73 -18.54 -6.26
N VAL A 108 -19.81 -17.78 -6.48
CA VAL A 108 -20.54 -17.13 -5.41
C VAL A 108 -21.04 -18.24 -4.51
N ALA A 109 -20.47 -18.36 -3.32
CA ALA A 109 -21.06 -19.18 -2.27
C ALA A 109 -22.47 -18.63 -2.02
N SER A 110 -23.47 -19.36 -2.50
CA SER A 110 -24.85 -19.19 -2.05
C SER A 110 -24.87 -19.43 -0.55
N ASP A 111 -25.55 -18.55 0.19
CA ASP A 111 -25.80 -18.67 1.63
C ASP A 111 -26.44 -20.03 1.97
N GLN A 112 -25.60 -21.04 2.19
CA GLN A 112 -25.91 -22.26 2.91
C GLN A 112 -25.01 -22.25 4.14
N ASP A 113 -25.52 -21.58 5.16
CA ASP A 113 -25.06 -21.65 6.54
C ASP A 113 -24.98 -23.13 6.95
N GLU A 114 -23.75 -23.64 7.14
CA GLU A 114 -23.33 -24.68 8.11
C GLU A 114 -21.99 -25.37 7.75
N GLU A 115 -21.37 -25.11 6.58
CA GLU A 115 -20.03 -25.66 6.21
C GLU A 115 -18.84 -24.66 6.27
N ASP A 116 -19.06 -23.41 6.70
CA ASP A 116 -18.11 -22.30 6.49
C ASP A 116 -17.25 -21.88 7.72
N GLU A 117 -17.19 -22.66 8.81
CA GLU A 117 -16.36 -22.27 9.96
C GLU A 117 -14.84 -22.33 9.66
N GLU A 118 -14.38 -23.28 8.84
CA GLU A 118 -12.96 -23.40 8.48
C GLU A 118 -12.47 -22.30 7.51
N LYS A 119 -13.35 -21.78 6.62
CA LYS A 119 -13.00 -20.72 5.66
C LYS A 119 -13.03 -19.32 6.25
N GLN A 120 -13.68 -19.12 7.40
CA GLN A 120 -13.73 -17.82 8.06
C GLN A 120 -12.43 -17.42 8.74
N GLN A 121 -11.54 -18.38 9.05
CA GLN A 121 -10.27 -18.13 9.72
C GLN A 121 -9.22 -17.44 8.85
N GLU A 122 -9.42 -17.36 7.53
CA GLU A 122 -8.46 -16.76 6.59
C GLU A 122 -8.98 -15.47 5.94
N VAL A 123 -10.07 -14.89 6.45
CA VAL A 123 -10.67 -13.67 5.90
C VAL A 123 -10.34 -12.47 6.78
N ILE A 124 -9.71 -11.47 6.16
CA ILE A 124 -9.50 -10.13 6.71
C ILE A 124 -10.70 -9.25 6.33
N ARG A 125 -11.29 -8.58 7.31
CA ARG A 125 -12.44 -7.69 7.15
C ARG A 125 -12.02 -6.24 7.39
N ILE A 126 -12.16 -5.38 6.38
CA ILE A 126 -11.89 -3.94 6.49
C ILE A 126 -13.21 -3.20 6.29
N GLY A 127 -13.61 -2.38 7.27
CA GLY A 127 -14.73 -1.47 7.10
C GLY A 127 -14.32 -0.29 6.21
N GLU A 128 -15.09 -0.02 5.16
CA GLU A 128 -14.88 1.13 4.27
C GLU A 128 -15.59 2.36 4.83
N HIS A 129 -14.81 3.35 5.28
CA HIS A 129 -15.29 4.74 5.27
C HIS A 129 -14.98 5.32 3.88
N LEU A 130 -15.85 6.16 3.33
CA LEU A 130 -15.80 6.63 1.94
C LEU A 130 -14.48 7.30 1.50
N SER A 131 -13.58 7.61 2.45
CA SER A 131 -12.29 8.26 2.23
C SER A 131 -11.08 7.34 2.36
N PHE A 132 -11.21 6.12 2.88
CA PHE A 132 -10.07 5.28 3.27
C PHE A 132 -10.05 3.97 2.50
N ILE A 133 -9.29 3.95 1.41
CA ILE A 133 -9.03 2.76 0.60
C ILE A 133 -7.76 2.06 1.05
N VAL A 134 -7.67 0.76 0.77
CA VAL A 134 -6.41 0.01 0.93
C VAL A 134 -5.55 0.23 -0.31
N TRP A 135 -4.35 0.74 -0.11
CA TRP A 135 -3.37 0.97 -1.18
C TRP A 135 -2.56 -0.29 -1.51
N ARG A 136 -2.04 -0.37 -2.75
CA ARG A 136 -1.38 -1.59 -3.25
C ARG A 136 -0.05 -1.89 -2.56
N GLY A 137 0.65 -0.87 -2.07
CA GLY A 137 1.80 -1.03 -1.19
C GLY A 137 1.45 -1.83 0.07
N ALA A 138 0.28 -1.61 0.66
CA ALA A 138 -0.15 -2.35 1.85
C ALA A 138 -0.34 -3.86 1.54
N PHE A 139 -0.88 -4.20 0.37
CA PHE A 139 -0.97 -5.60 -0.07
C PHE A 139 0.41 -6.21 -0.31
N LEU A 140 1.33 -5.49 -0.96
CA LEU A 140 2.71 -5.95 -1.17
C LEU A 140 3.42 -6.21 0.15
N LEU A 141 3.28 -5.30 1.11
CA LEU A 141 3.90 -5.43 2.42
C LEU A 141 3.27 -6.57 3.24
N ALA A 142 1.96 -6.76 3.16
CA ALA A 142 1.26 -7.89 3.77
C ALA A 142 1.75 -9.24 3.22
N ASP A 143 1.89 -9.37 1.89
CA ASP A 143 2.44 -10.56 1.26
C ASP A 143 3.88 -10.85 1.71
N PHE A 144 4.70 -9.81 1.83
CA PHE A 144 6.07 -9.94 2.34
C PHE A 144 6.07 -10.47 3.78
N ILE A 145 5.22 -9.94 4.65
CA ILE A 145 5.09 -10.39 6.04
C ILE A 145 4.71 -11.86 6.11
N LEU A 146 3.68 -12.27 5.34
CA LEU A 146 3.22 -13.65 5.28
C LEU A 146 4.27 -14.60 4.68
N SER A 147 5.17 -14.10 3.84
CA SER A 147 6.29 -14.88 3.30
C SER A 147 7.45 -15.08 4.30
N GLN A 148 7.51 -14.29 5.38
CA GLN A 148 8.61 -14.29 6.35
C GLN A 148 8.15 -14.47 7.82
N PRO A 149 7.26 -15.43 8.14
CA PRO A 149 6.65 -15.52 9.47
C PRO A 149 7.68 -15.75 10.59
N THR A 150 8.77 -16.46 10.30
CA THR A 150 9.84 -16.71 11.28
C THR A 150 10.64 -15.45 11.62
N MET A 151 10.72 -14.48 10.70
CA MET A 151 11.47 -13.24 10.91
C MET A 151 10.79 -12.34 11.95
N PHE A 152 9.45 -12.30 11.92
CA PHE A 152 8.65 -11.40 12.75
C PHE A 152 8.16 -12.04 14.04
N LYS A 153 8.35 -13.36 14.19
CA LYS A 153 7.88 -14.11 15.36
C LYS A 153 8.38 -13.52 16.66
N GLY A 154 7.46 -13.15 17.55
CA GLY A 154 7.77 -12.63 18.87
C GLY A 154 8.26 -11.17 18.90
N ALA A 155 8.27 -10.47 17.75
CA ALA A 155 8.75 -9.10 17.66
C ALA A 155 7.72 -8.08 18.17
N THR A 156 8.22 -6.90 18.56
CA THR A 156 7.44 -5.67 18.69
C THR A 156 7.66 -4.84 17.42
N VAL A 157 6.57 -4.41 16.80
CA VAL A 157 6.57 -3.73 15.50
C VAL A 157 5.80 -2.41 15.60
N LEU A 158 6.29 -1.37 14.93
CA LEU A 158 5.60 -0.10 14.77
C LEU A 158 5.21 0.09 13.30
N GLU A 159 3.93 0.32 13.00
CA GLU A 159 3.50 0.76 11.66
C GLU A 159 3.25 2.26 11.66
N LEU A 160 3.90 2.97 10.74
CA LEU A 160 3.74 4.41 10.49
C LEU A 160 2.78 4.61 9.32
N GLY A 161 1.69 5.36 9.53
CA GLY A 161 0.71 5.66 8.47
C GLY A 161 -0.10 4.42 8.11
N ALA A 162 -0.67 3.77 9.12
CA ALA A 162 -1.33 2.48 8.99
C ALA A 162 -2.63 2.54 8.16
N GLY A 163 -3.26 3.71 8.02
CA GLY A 163 -4.51 3.91 7.31
C GLY A 163 -5.61 2.98 7.83
N THR A 164 -5.97 1.98 7.03
CA THR A 164 -6.99 0.98 7.40
C THR A 164 -6.53 -0.01 8.47
N GLY A 165 -5.22 -0.09 8.74
CA GLY A 165 -4.62 -1.05 9.65
C GLY A 165 -4.41 -2.44 9.05
N LEU A 166 -4.58 -2.61 7.74
CA LEU A 166 -4.42 -3.92 7.07
C LEU A 166 -3.07 -4.56 7.38
N THR A 167 -1.97 -3.82 7.21
CA THR A 167 -0.63 -4.35 7.44
C THR A 167 -0.42 -4.72 8.91
N SER A 168 -0.90 -3.88 9.85
CA SER A 168 -0.89 -4.17 11.28
C SER A 168 -1.63 -5.45 11.63
N ILE A 169 -2.82 -5.66 11.06
CA ILE A 169 -3.62 -6.88 11.26
C ILE A 169 -2.85 -8.11 10.78
N VAL A 170 -2.28 -8.04 9.58
CA VAL A 170 -1.47 -9.14 9.02
C VAL A 170 -0.21 -9.38 9.86
N MET A 171 0.50 -8.32 10.28
CA MET A 171 1.68 -8.41 11.12
C MET A 171 1.39 -9.05 12.47
N ALA A 172 0.25 -8.76 13.09
CA ALA A 172 -0.14 -9.35 14.37
C ALA A 172 -0.43 -10.85 14.29
N THR A 173 -0.66 -11.42 13.09
CA THR A 173 -0.74 -12.88 12.92
C THR A 173 0.61 -13.57 13.11
N VAL A 174 1.72 -12.83 13.20
CA VAL A 174 3.08 -13.38 13.36
C VAL A 174 3.86 -12.71 14.51
N ALA A 175 3.73 -11.40 14.69
CA ALA A 175 4.39 -10.61 15.73
C ALA A 175 3.72 -10.77 17.09
N LYS A 176 4.44 -10.38 18.15
CA LYS A 176 3.88 -10.36 19.51
C LYS A 176 3.04 -9.10 19.76
N MET A 177 3.54 -7.95 19.33
CA MET A 177 2.94 -6.65 19.58
C MET A 177 3.10 -5.77 18.36
N VAL A 178 2.02 -5.10 17.95
CA VAL A 178 2.03 -4.13 16.85
C VAL A 178 1.43 -2.82 17.33
N TYR A 179 2.14 -1.71 17.11
CA TYR A 179 1.60 -0.37 17.24
C TYR A 179 1.07 0.09 15.87
N CYS A 180 -0.26 0.06 15.67
CA CYS A 180 -0.95 0.67 14.51
C CYS A 180 -0.98 2.18 14.73
N THR A 181 -0.25 2.97 13.94
CA THR A 181 -0.20 4.43 14.15
C THR A 181 -0.57 5.24 12.92
N ASP A 182 -1.33 6.30 13.17
CA ASP A 182 -1.75 7.29 12.18
C ASP A 182 -2.19 8.59 12.87
N ILE A 183 -2.74 9.55 12.12
CA ILE A 183 -3.29 10.81 12.63
C ILE A 183 -4.78 10.97 12.28
N GLY A 184 -5.55 11.51 13.22
CA GLY A 184 -6.97 11.80 13.06
C GLY A 184 -7.87 10.79 13.77
N GLU A 185 -8.71 11.29 14.67
CA GLU A 185 -9.53 10.46 15.57
C GLU A 185 -10.50 9.54 14.81
N ASP A 186 -11.12 10.00 13.73
CA ASP A 186 -12.00 9.17 12.89
C ASP A 186 -11.26 8.00 12.25
N LEU A 187 -10.04 8.24 11.76
CA LEU A 187 -9.20 7.23 11.13
C LEU A 187 -8.72 6.21 12.16
N LEU A 188 -8.29 6.67 13.34
CA LEU A 188 -7.86 5.81 14.44
C LEU A 188 -9.01 4.96 14.99
N ASN A 189 -10.21 5.53 15.13
CA ASN A 189 -11.44 4.79 15.44
C ASN A 189 -11.73 3.71 14.40
N MET A 190 -11.51 3.99 13.12
CA MET A 190 -11.62 3.00 12.06
C MET A 190 -10.54 1.91 12.15
N CYS A 191 -9.24 2.23 12.36
CA CYS A 191 -8.20 1.20 12.60
C CYS A 191 -8.62 0.32 13.79
N GLN A 192 -9.07 0.91 14.89
CA GLN A 192 -9.50 0.17 16.09
C GLN A 192 -10.67 -0.78 15.82
N ARG A 193 -11.64 -0.37 15.00
CA ARG A 193 -12.74 -1.23 14.56
C ARG A 193 -12.26 -2.36 13.66
N ASN A 194 -11.38 -2.08 12.70
CA ASN A 194 -10.81 -3.10 11.83
C ASN A 194 -9.99 -4.12 12.63
N VAL A 195 -9.20 -3.67 13.60
CA VAL A 195 -8.50 -4.56 14.54
C VAL A 195 -9.49 -5.46 15.28
N ALA A 196 -10.58 -4.90 15.82
CA ALA A 196 -11.60 -5.67 16.53
C ALA A 196 -12.30 -6.71 15.65
N LEU A 197 -12.56 -6.40 14.38
CA LEU A 197 -13.19 -7.31 13.40
C LEU A 197 -12.31 -8.50 13.00
N ASN A 198 -11.00 -8.43 13.28
CA ASN A 198 -10.00 -9.40 12.86
C ASN A 198 -9.27 -10.09 14.02
N LYS A 199 -9.78 -9.98 15.26
CA LYS A 199 -9.18 -10.62 16.44
C LYS A 199 -9.02 -12.14 16.28
N HIS A 200 -9.92 -12.79 15.56
CA HIS A 200 -9.84 -14.23 15.26
C HIS A 200 -8.55 -14.62 14.51
N LEU A 201 -7.92 -13.69 13.80
CA LEU A 201 -6.65 -13.93 13.09
C LEU A 201 -5.43 -13.92 14.01
N THR A 202 -5.50 -13.22 15.14
CA THR A 202 -4.36 -13.05 16.08
C THR A 202 -4.46 -13.95 17.30
N GLU A 203 -5.65 -14.47 17.62
CA GLU A 203 -5.89 -15.43 18.71
C GLU A 203 -4.94 -16.65 18.69
N PRO A 204 -4.64 -17.30 17.55
CA PRO A 204 -3.77 -18.48 17.53
C PRO A 204 -2.32 -18.18 17.92
N THR A 205 -1.83 -16.97 17.62
CA THR A 205 -0.46 -16.55 17.90
C THR A 205 -0.32 -15.72 19.18
N GLY A 206 -1.45 -15.24 19.72
CA GLY A 206 -1.49 -14.32 20.84
C GLY A 206 -0.90 -12.94 20.51
N GLY A 207 -0.92 -12.55 19.22
CA GLY A 207 -0.48 -11.23 18.78
C GLY A 207 -1.47 -10.15 19.19
N ASP A 208 -0.94 -9.02 19.67
CA ASP A 208 -1.74 -7.88 20.10
C ASP A 208 -1.48 -6.64 19.24
N ILE A 209 -2.49 -5.77 19.12
CA ILE A 209 -2.42 -4.53 18.34
C ILE A 209 -2.92 -3.37 19.21
N LYS A 210 -2.07 -2.36 19.38
CA LYS A 210 -2.42 -1.09 20.02
C LYS A 210 -2.54 0.00 18.96
N VAL A 211 -3.71 0.63 18.87
CA VAL A 211 -3.90 1.79 18.01
C VAL A 211 -3.49 3.05 18.77
N ARG A 212 -2.57 3.84 18.22
CA ARG A 212 -2.04 5.06 18.85
C ARG A 212 -1.90 6.18 17.85
N GLN A 213 -2.11 7.41 18.30
CA GLN A 213 -1.90 8.59 17.47
C GLN A 213 -0.41 8.85 17.30
N LEU A 214 0.06 9.02 16.07
CA LEU A 214 1.41 9.46 15.79
C LEU A 214 1.38 10.49 14.66
N ASP A 215 1.53 11.76 15.03
CA ASP A 215 1.66 12.87 14.10
C ASP A 215 3.14 13.06 13.74
N TRP A 216 3.47 12.94 12.45
CA TRP A 216 4.84 13.13 11.96
C TRP A 216 5.29 14.59 12.01
N MET A 217 4.35 15.53 12.06
CA MET A 217 4.60 16.96 12.15
C MET A 217 4.80 17.44 13.58
N ALA A 218 4.43 16.63 14.57
CA ALA A 218 4.68 16.91 15.98
C ALA A 218 6.09 16.44 16.39
N ASP A 219 6.68 17.07 17.40
CA ASP A 219 8.04 16.77 17.87
C ASP A 219 8.11 15.52 18.77
N ASP A 220 7.02 15.16 19.44
CA ASP A 220 6.96 14.08 20.43
C ASP A 220 5.70 13.19 20.25
N LEU A 221 5.69 12.05 20.94
CA LEU A 221 4.52 11.18 21.02
C LEU A 221 3.42 11.85 21.86
N CYS A 222 2.17 11.76 21.41
CA CYS A 222 1.03 12.32 22.13
C CYS A 222 0.75 11.52 23.42
N THR A 223 1.15 12.04 24.58
CA THR A 223 0.89 11.42 25.90
C THR A 223 -0.26 12.10 26.65
N ASP A 224 -1.09 12.87 25.95
CA ASP A 224 -2.20 13.62 26.55
C ASP A 224 -3.34 12.67 26.94
N SER A 225 -3.61 12.56 28.25
CA SER A 225 -4.59 11.60 28.81
C SER A 225 -6.04 11.80 28.36
N GLU A 226 -6.34 12.88 27.65
CA GLU A 226 -7.69 13.21 27.16
C GLU A 226 -8.03 12.53 25.83
N SER A 227 -7.04 11.97 25.12
CA SER A 227 -7.27 11.22 23.88
C SER A 227 -7.26 9.71 24.14
N ASP A 228 -8.27 9.00 23.60
CA ASP A 228 -8.35 7.52 23.64
C ASP A 228 -7.17 6.83 22.92
N PHE A 229 -6.47 7.55 22.06
CA PHE A 229 -5.33 7.04 21.26
C PHE A 229 -3.99 7.59 21.73
N SER A 230 -3.94 8.23 22.90
CA SER A 230 -2.69 8.70 23.50
C SER A 230 -1.78 7.54 23.89
N TRP A 231 -0.48 7.81 23.88
CA TRP A 231 0.56 6.91 24.35
C TRP A 231 0.64 6.96 25.87
N THR A 232 0.56 5.79 26.52
CA THR A 232 0.88 5.69 27.95
C THR A 232 2.40 5.63 28.15
N GLU A 233 2.88 5.92 29.35
CA GLU A 233 4.31 5.79 29.69
C GLU A 233 4.82 4.36 29.45
N GLU A 234 3.98 3.35 29.72
CA GLU A 234 4.30 1.94 29.44
C GLU A 234 4.40 1.66 27.94
N ASP A 235 3.55 2.27 27.13
CA ASP A 235 3.62 2.13 25.67
C ASP A 235 4.90 2.73 25.12
N VAL A 236 5.28 3.92 25.57
CA VAL A 236 6.52 4.59 25.15
C VAL A 236 7.74 3.78 25.57
N ALA A 237 7.77 3.28 26.81
CA ALA A 237 8.87 2.44 27.28
C ALA A 237 8.97 1.13 26.49
N GLU A 238 7.84 0.45 26.25
CA GLU A 238 7.82 -0.78 25.45
C GLU A 238 8.25 -0.53 24.00
N LEU A 239 7.83 0.58 23.40
CA LEU A 239 8.24 0.99 22.07
C LEU A 239 9.77 1.13 22.00
N HIS A 240 10.38 1.89 22.90
CA HIS A 240 11.83 2.16 22.88
C HIS A 240 12.67 0.92 23.22
N ASP A 241 12.22 0.08 24.15
CA ASP A 241 12.99 -1.07 24.65
C ASP A 241 12.90 -2.31 23.74
N LYS A 242 11.76 -2.50 23.07
CA LYS A 242 11.42 -3.79 22.42
C LYS A 242 11.26 -3.70 20.91
N THR A 243 11.00 -2.53 20.32
CA THR A 243 10.74 -2.43 18.88
C THR A 243 11.96 -2.84 18.07
N SER A 244 11.77 -3.79 17.15
CA SER A 244 12.82 -4.24 16.23
C SER A 244 12.49 -3.97 14.77
N PHE A 245 11.21 -3.77 14.44
CA PHE A 245 10.77 -3.51 13.08
C PHE A 245 9.86 -2.29 13.02
N LEU A 246 10.05 -1.49 11.96
CA LEU A 246 9.12 -0.44 11.57
C LEU A 246 8.54 -0.80 10.20
N LEU A 247 7.27 -0.48 9.97
CA LEU A 247 6.56 -0.71 8.72
C LEU A 247 5.97 0.61 8.21
N ALA A 248 5.89 0.75 6.89
CA ALA A 248 5.15 1.83 6.24
C ALA A 248 4.73 1.41 4.83
N ALA A 249 3.52 1.76 4.40
CA ALA A 249 3.01 1.42 3.09
C ALA A 249 2.37 2.62 2.40
N ASP A 250 2.88 3.00 1.23
CA ASP A 250 2.38 4.11 0.40
C ASP A 250 2.23 5.45 1.14
N VAL A 251 3.18 5.75 2.02
CA VAL A 251 3.18 6.97 2.85
C VAL A 251 3.84 8.19 2.19
N CYS A 252 4.52 8.00 1.06
CA CYS A 252 5.24 9.09 0.36
C CYS A 252 4.46 9.52 -0.89
N TYR A 253 3.60 10.52 -0.73
CA TYR A 253 2.78 11.09 -1.81
C TYR A 253 2.75 12.63 -1.81
N ASP A 254 3.34 13.25 -0.79
CA ASP A 254 3.48 14.69 -0.58
C ASP A 254 4.86 14.96 0.02
N ASP A 255 5.53 16.02 -0.42
CA ASP A 255 6.94 16.27 -0.06
C ASP A 255 7.11 16.66 1.41
N ASP A 256 6.21 17.51 1.94
CA ASP A 256 6.25 17.95 3.34
C ASP A 256 6.00 16.76 4.29
N LEU A 257 5.04 15.90 3.95
CA LEU A 257 4.77 14.66 4.69
C LEU A 257 5.91 13.65 4.55
N THR A 258 6.54 13.55 3.38
CA THR A 258 7.69 12.67 3.17
C THR A 258 8.86 13.11 4.05
N ASP A 259 9.15 14.42 4.11
CA ASP A 259 10.17 14.97 5.00
C ASP A 259 9.86 14.68 6.47
N ALA A 260 8.60 14.86 6.88
CA ALA A 260 8.14 14.59 8.23
C ALA A 260 8.25 13.10 8.60
N PHE A 261 7.92 12.22 7.66
CA PHE A 261 8.08 10.78 7.79
C PHE A 261 9.54 10.41 8.04
N PHE A 262 10.49 10.90 7.23
CA PHE A 262 11.91 10.59 7.42
C PHE A 262 12.49 11.17 8.71
N ARG A 263 12.07 12.39 9.12
CA ARG A 263 12.38 12.94 10.44
C ARG A 263 11.87 12.04 11.57
N THR A 264 10.65 11.53 11.43
CA THR A 264 10.03 10.61 12.39
C THR A 264 10.77 9.27 12.45
N VAL A 265 11.12 8.67 11.31
CA VAL A 265 11.93 7.44 11.24
C VAL A 265 13.25 7.64 11.95
N TYR A 266 13.96 8.74 11.67
CA TYR A 266 15.21 9.05 12.37
C TYR A 266 14.99 9.23 13.87
N ARG A 267 14.01 10.06 14.28
CA ARG A 267 13.66 10.30 15.68
C ARG A 267 13.43 8.99 16.41
N ILE A 268 12.53 8.14 15.91
CA ILE A 268 12.17 6.89 16.57
C ILE A 268 13.38 5.96 16.63
N THR A 269 14.03 5.70 15.49
CA THR A 269 15.16 4.75 15.44
C THR A 269 16.35 5.18 16.30
N SER A 270 16.56 6.49 16.49
CA SER A 270 17.62 7.02 17.38
C SER A 270 17.32 6.86 18.87
N HIS A 271 16.06 6.67 19.27
CA HIS A 271 15.65 6.42 20.65
C HIS A 271 15.46 4.93 20.98
N LEU A 272 15.50 4.03 19.99
CA LEU A 272 15.41 2.59 20.24
C LEU A 272 16.68 2.06 20.89
N CYS A 273 16.54 1.17 21.88
CA CYS A 273 17.68 0.56 22.56
C CYS A 273 18.42 -0.48 21.71
N LYS A 274 17.84 -0.93 20.60
CA LYS A 274 18.36 -2.01 19.75
C LYS A 274 18.41 -1.56 18.29
N PRO A 275 19.31 -2.14 17.49
CA PRO A 275 19.24 -2.01 16.04
C PRO A 275 17.86 -2.45 15.54
N SER A 276 17.35 -1.73 14.55
CA SER A 276 16.02 -1.95 14.00
C SER A 276 16.06 -1.99 12.47
N THR A 277 14.96 -2.45 11.89
CA THR A 277 14.80 -2.50 10.43
C THR A 277 13.45 -1.92 10.04
N VAL A 278 13.46 -0.95 9.13
CA VAL A 278 12.27 -0.40 8.50
C VAL A 278 12.02 -1.15 7.19
N TYR A 279 10.79 -1.63 7.00
CA TYR A 279 10.28 -2.11 5.72
C TYR A 279 9.27 -1.11 5.18
N LEU A 280 9.55 -0.56 4.01
CA LEU A 280 8.70 0.43 3.36
C LEU A 280 8.28 -0.07 1.99
N SER A 281 6.99 -0.09 1.73
CA SER A 281 6.45 -0.36 0.40
C SER A 281 5.96 0.94 -0.24
N ILE A 282 6.18 1.07 -1.55
CA ILE A 282 5.77 2.25 -2.31
C ILE A 282 5.36 1.87 -3.74
N GLU A 283 4.25 2.42 -4.21
CA GLU A 283 3.84 2.42 -5.62
C GLU A 283 4.28 3.72 -6.31
N LYS A 284 5.06 3.61 -7.39
CA LYS A 284 5.41 4.77 -8.22
C LYS A 284 4.17 5.30 -8.93
N ARG A 285 3.74 6.51 -8.55
CA ARG A 285 2.63 7.22 -9.21
C ARG A 285 3.16 8.10 -10.35
N LEU A 286 3.01 7.61 -11.57
CA LEU A 286 3.38 8.33 -12.79
C LEU A 286 2.28 9.35 -13.12
N ASN A 287 2.59 10.64 -12.96
CA ASN A 287 1.68 11.73 -13.24
C ASN A 287 2.23 12.58 -14.38
N PHE A 288 1.37 13.05 -15.28
CA PHE A 288 1.77 14.13 -16.18
C PHE A 288 1.80 15.44 -15.39
N THR A 289 2.96 16.12 -15.36
CA THR A 289 3.07 17.39 -14.65
C THR A 289 3.20 18.54 -15.62
N LEU A 290 2.42 19.59 -15.41
CA LEU A 290 2.44 20.78 -16.25
C LEU A 290 3.78 21.52 -16.18
N ARG A 291 4.51 21.33 -15.06
CA ARG A 291 5.84 21.88 -14.82
C ARG A 291 6.87 21.32 -15.81
N HIS A 292 6.86 20.01 -16.02
CA HIS A 292 7.80 19.34 -16.90
C HIS A 292 7.25 19.11 -18.30
N MET A 293 5.93 19.28 -18.49
CA MET A 293 5.22 18.94 -19.72
C MET A 293 5.49 17.49 -20.15
N ASP A 294 5.69 16.61 -19.16
CA ASP A 294 6.05 15.21 -19.33
C ASP A 294 5.51 14.36 -18.17
N VAL A 295 5.57 13.04 -18.32
CA VAL A 295 5.28 12.08 -17.25
C VAL A 295 6.44 12.09 -16.26
N SER A 296 6.15 12.43 -15.00
CA SER A 296 7.09 12.43 -13.90
C SER A 296 6.55 11.67 -12.69
N CYS A 297 7.43 11.40 -11.72
CA CYS A 297 7.09 10.75 -10.47
C CYS A 297 7.66 11.57 -9.30
N GLU A 298 7.29 12.86 -9.23
CA GLU A 298 7.94 13.85 -8.34
C GLU A 298 8.00 13.40 -6.87
N ALA A 299 6.89 12.88 -6.31
CA ALA A 299 6.87 12.38 -4.94
C ALA A 299 7.82 11.18 -4.73
N TYR A 300 7.97 10.31 -5.73
CA TYR A 300 8.94 9.21 -5.67
C TYR A 300 10.38 9.72 -5.79
N ASP A 301 10.64 10.69 -6.65
CA ASP A 301 11.96 11.30 -6.79
C ASP A 301 12.39 11.98 -5.48
N HIS A 302 11.47 12.68 -4.82
CA HIS A 302 11.69 13.26 -3.49
C HIS A 302 11.94 12.18 -2.43
N PHE A 303 11.12 11.13 -2.39
CA PHE A 303 11.36 9.96 -1.53
C PHE A 303 12.76 9.36 -1.73
N ARG A 304 13.23 9.22 -2.98
CA ARG A 304 14.57 8.71 -3.28
C ARG A 304 15.67 9.67 -2.80
N HIS A 305 15.42 10.97 -2.86
CA HIS A 305 16.32 11.98 -2.30
C HIS A 305 16.43 11.82 -0.78
N CYS A 306 15.31 11.77 -0.05
CA CYS A 306 15.30 11.60 1.39
C CYS A 306 15.96 10.27 1.83
N LEU A 307 15.78 9.17 1.07
CA LEU A 307 16.52 7.93 1.32
C LEU A 307 18.04 8.12 1.20
N ALA A 308 18.49 8.82 0.15
CA ALA A 308 19.90 9.08 -0.06
C ALA A 308 20.49 9.96 1.06
N GLU A 309 19.76 10.96 1.52
CA GLU A 309 20.14 11.80 2.66
C GLU A 309 20.22 10.98 3.96
N LEU A 310 19.22 10.14 4.24
CA LEU A 310 19.22 9.27 5.42
C LEU A 310 20.41 8.30 5.40
N GLN A 311 20.73 7.70 4.24
CA GLN A 311 21.89 6.82 4.09
C GLN A 311 23.22 7.57 4.21
N GLY A 312 23.30 8.79 3.69
CA GLY A 312 24.48 9.65 3.74
C GLY A 312 24.68 10.37 5.08
N MET A 313 23.75 10.20 6.02
CA MET A 313 23.78 10.88 7.30
C MET A 313 25.04 10.53 8.10
N ALA A 314 25.76 11.57 8.54
CA ALA A 314 27.00 11.47 9.28
C ALA A 314 26.95 12.32 10.56
N ASP A 315 25.92 12.10 11.37
CA ASP A 315 25.67 12.83 12.64
C ASP A 315 26.41 12.23 13.84
N GLY A 316 27.08 11.09 13.65
CA GLY A 316 27.80 10.36 14.70
C GLY A 316 26.90 9.56 15.64
N LYS A 317 25.58 9.50 15.41
CA LYS A 317 24.63 8.77 16.26
C LYS A 317 24.17 7.47 15.63
N MET A 318 23.73 7.53 14.38
CA MET A 318 23.10 6.40 13.69
C MET A 318 23.80 6.12 12.37
N LYS A 319 23.82 4.83 12.01
CA LYS A 319 24.23 4.38 10.68
C LYS A 319 23.05 3.69 10.00
N TYR A 320 22.74 4.13 8.79
CA TYR A 320 21.69 3.55 7.95
C TYR A 320 22.28 2.77 6.78
N THR A 321 21.68 1.64 6.46
CA THR A 321 21.95 0.87 5.24
C THR A 321 20.65 0.61 4.52
N ILE A 322 20.54 1.05 3.27
CA ILE A 322 19.29 1.00 2.51
C ILE A 322 19.46 0.05 1.33
N LYS A 323 18.48 -0.82 1.13
CA LYS A 323 18.43 -1.78 0.02
C LYS A 323 17.01 -1.89 -0.52
N GLN A 324 16.87 -1.78 -1.83
CA GLN A 324 15.66 -2.23 -2.51
C GLN A 324 15.63 -3.77 -2.53
N LEU A 325 14.52 -4.35 -2.08
CA LEU A 325 14.29 -5.78 -2.10
C LEU A 325 13.62 -6.18 -3.41
N GLU A 326 13.94 -7.39 -3.86
CA GLU A 326 13.25 -8.00 -4.98
C GLU A 326 11.89 -8.51 -4.52
N ASN A 327 10.86 -8.31 -5.33
CA ASN A 327 9.49 -8.71 -5.02
C ASN A 327 9.21 -10.20 -5.32
N PHE A 328 10.23 -11.06 -5.24
CA PHE A 328 10.15 -12.50 -5.49
C PHE A 328 9.72 -13.26 -4.23
N PHE A 329 8.52 -12.95 -3.73
CA PHE A 329 7.87 -13.68 -2.66
C PHE A 329 6.44 -14.06 -3.05
N PRO A 330 5.88 -15.15 -2.48
CA PRO A 330 4.53 -15.58 -2.81
C PRO A 330 3.48 -14.48 -2.65
N GLN A 331 2.42 -14.56 -3.44
CA GLN A 331 1.27 -13.68 -3.34
C GLN A 331 0.17 -14.39 -2.56
N PHE A 332 -0.20 -13.84 -1.40
CA PHE A 332 -1.21 -14.39 -0.51
C PHE A 332 -2.53 -13.63 -0.60
N LEU A 333 -2.52 -12.39 -1.09
CA LEU A 333 -3.71 -11.55 -1.27
C LEU A 333 -4.00 -11.34 -2.76
N GLN A 334 -5.28 -11.26 -3.12
CA GLN A 334 -5.68 -11.03 -4.51
C GLN A 334 -5.65 -9.53 -4.84
N TYR A 335 -4.63 -9.12 -5.59
CA TYR A 335 -4.47 -7.78 -6.15
C TYR A 335 -3.54 -7.88 -7.36
N GLU A 336 -3.49 -6.87 -8.21
CA GLU A 336 -2.48 -6.82 -9.26
C GLU A 336 -1.15 -6.40 -8.63
N ARG A 337 -0.05 -7.10 -8.90
CA ARG A 337 1.31 -6.70 -8.50
C ARG A 337 2.04 -6.12 -9.72
N VAL A 338 1.96 -4.79 -9.92
CA VAL A 338 2.64 -4.10 -11.03
C VAL A 338 4.12 -3.87 -10.75
N ASP A 339 4.87 -3.58 -11.81
CA ASP A 339 6.30 -3.23 -11.78
C ASP A 339 6.61 -1.94 -11.01
N GLN A 340 5.61 -1.07 -10.83
CA GLN A 340 5.76 0.19 -10.07
C GLN A 340 5.77 -0.01 -8.56
N LEU A 341 5.41 -1.19 -8.06
CA LEU A 341 5.46 -1.51 -6.64
C LEU A 341 6.87 -1.90 -6.23
N GLU A 342 7.40 -1.25 -5.20
CA GLU A 342 8.71 -1.52 -4.66
C GLU A 342 8.67 -1.78 -3.16
N LEU A 343 9.56 -2.67 -2.70
CA LEU A 343 9.81 -2.90 -1.28
C LEU A 343 11.23 -2.46 -0.93
N TRP A 344 11.36 -1.65 0.11
CA TRP A 344 12.61 -1.09 0.59
C TRP A 344 12.89 -1.59 2.01
N LYS A 345 14.15 -1.92 2.26
CA LYS A 345 14.67 -2.28 3.58
C LYS A 345 15.69 -1.24 4.02
N ILE A 346 15.45 -0.64 5.18
CA ILE A 346 16.37 0.30 5.83
C ILE A 346 16.80 -0.33 7.15
N THR A 347 18.08 -0.63 7.31
CA THR A 347 18.63 -1.11 8.58
C THR A 347 19.30 0.04 9.31
N SER A 348 18.95 0.22 10.58
CA SER A 348 19.47 1.26 11.46
C SER A 348 20.22 0.64 12.63
N SER A 349 21.44 1.12 12.87
CA SER A 349 22.28 0.69 14.00
C SER A 349 22.91 1.90 14.68
N PRO A 350 22.91 1.98 16.01
CA PRO A 350 23.68 2.99 16.74
C PRO A 350 25.16 2.88 16.39
N LEU A 351 25.83 4.01 16.18
CA LEU A 351 27.27 4.08 16.10
C LEU A 351 27.82 3.95 17.53
N GLN A 352 28.51 2.85 17.82
CA GLN A 352 29.23 2.74 19.09
C GLN A 352 30.26 3.88 19.14
N THR A 353 30.05 4.86 20.01
CA THR A 353 31.14 5.70 20.51
C THR A 353 32.13 4.73 21.13
N SER A 354 33.33 4.65 20.56
CA SER A 354 34.46 4.05 21.24
C SER A 354 34.55 4.72 22.61
N ALA A 355 34.13 4.01 23.66
CA ALA A 355 34.44 4.41 25.01
C ALA A 355 35.97 4.43 25.07
N GLU A 356 36.54 5.62 25.10
CA GLU A 356 37.95 5.80 25.42
C GLU A 356 38.17 5.16 26.79
N GLU A 357 38.94 4.07 26.78
CA GLU A 357 39.65 3.60 27.95
C GLU A 357 40.49 4.76 28.49
N VAL A 358 40.10 5.35 29.62
CA VAL A 358 41.00 6.13 30.50
C VAL A 358 40.70 5.82 31.95
#